data_AF-A0A519XU73-F1
#
_entry.id   AF-A0A519XU73-F1
#
_cell.length_a   1.000
_cell.length_b   1.000
_cell.length_c   1.000
_cell.angle_alpha   90.00
_cell.angle_beta   90.00
_cell.angle_gamma   90.00
#
_symmetry.space_group_name_H-M   'P 1'
#
loop_
_entity.id
_entity.type
_entity.pdbx_description
1 polymer ?
#
loop_
_entity_poly.entity_id
_entity_poly.type
_entity_poly.pdbx_seq_one_letter_code
_entity_poly.pdbx_strand_id
1 'polypeptide(L)'
;MLASKYRRCWLLLLAWAAWGQLPAHAQAPKLNYGLAQPQDPATLPQAQAPSIAPTRRAKVPPRTVLAAAPDGQFRLTQGWELAAANQVPAAGAAISRAAFSSASWYNATVPGTVLTSLIDQGVYPDPYIGLNNLRIPDTLARQPWWYRIRFRVPAARRGQSAWLLFEGINYQADVWLNGQRLGTIKGAFRRGEFDISQRLNAAGDNVLAVRILPPPHPGV
;
A
#
# COMPACT_ATOMS: atom_id res chain seq x y z
N MET A 1 -22.35 37.45 -60.96
CA MET A 1 -22.76 36.21 -60.25
C MET A 1 -22.19 36.28 -58.84
N LEU A 2 -22.84 36.95 -57.88
CA LEU A 2 -23.97 36.50 -57.03
C LEU A 2 -23.67 35.27 -56.16
N ALA A 3 -23.44 35.52 -54.86
CA ALA A 3 -24.10 34.92 -53.69
C ALA A 3 -23.19 35.14 -52.44
N SER A 4 -23.58 35.94 -51.43
CA SER A 4 -24.49 35.57 -50.31
C SER A 4 -23.81 34.50 -49.42
N LYS A 5 -23.56 34.64 -48.12
CA LYS A 5 -24.38 35.05 -46.95
C LYS A 5 -23.46 34.71 -45.75
N TYR A 6 -23.12 35.57 -44.80
CA TYR A 6 -23.83 35.74 -43.54
C TYR A 6 -23.07 36.80 -42.72
N ARG A 7 -23.68 37.97 -42.55
CA ARG A 7 -23.31 38.90 -41.47
C ARG A 7 -24.01 38.40 -40.21
N ARG A 8 -23.26 38.03 -39.17
CA ARG A 8 -23.79 37.98 -37.80
C ARG A 8 -23.26 39.20 -37.06
N CYS A 9 -24.10 40.22 -37.00
CA CYS A 9 -24.02 41.28 -36.00
C CYS A 9 -24.04 40.63 -34.62
N TRP A 10 -23.00 40.88 -33.82
CA TRP A 10 -23.15 40.84 -32.37
C TRP A 10 -23.28 42.28 -31.91
N LEU A 11 -24.51 42.65 -31.56
CA LEU A 11 -24.82 43.87 -30.83
C LEU A 11 -24.08 43.82 -29.49
N LEU A 12 -23.18 44.79 -29.27
CA LEU A 12 -22.68 45.16 -27.96
C LEU A 12 -23.82 45.82 -27.18
N LEU A 13 -24.52 45.05 -26.33
CA LEU A 13 -25.35 45.60 -25.26
C LEU A 13 -24.43 45.93 -24.09
N LEU A 14 -24.01 47.18 -24.00
CA LEU A 14 -23.45 47.77 -22.78
C LEU A 14 -24.60 47.97 -21.78
N ALA A 15 -24.89 46.94 -21.00
CA ALA A 15 -25.73 47.09 -19.81
C ALA A 15 -24.90 47.77 -18.71
N TRP A 16 -25.27 48.99 -18.36
CA TRP A 16 -24.84 49.66 -17.14
C TRP A 16 -25.41 48.89 -15.94
N ALA A 17 -24.67 47.91 -15.43
CA ALA A 17 -24.95 47.34 -14.13
C ALA A 17 -24.49 48.34 -13.07
N ALA A 18 -25.46 48.90 -12.35
CA ALA A 18 -25.24 49.70 -11.16
C ALA A 18 -24.23 49.02 -10.24
N TRP A 19 -23.30 49.79 -9.69
CA TRP A 19 -22.35 49.35 -8.67
C TRP A 19 -23.09 48.98 -7.38
N GLY A 20 -23.67 47.79 -7.35
CA GLY A 20 -24.01 47.11 -6.11
C GLY A 20 -22.71 46.63 -5.48
N GLN A 21 -22.52 46.95 -4.20
CA GLN A 21 -21.44 46.36 -3.41
C GLN A 21 -21.52 44.83 -3.56
N LEU A 22 -20.45 44.21 -4.07
CA LEU A 22 -20.30 42.77 -3.98
C LEU A 22 -20.51 42.40 -2.51
N PRO A 23 -21.44 41.48 -2.19
CA PRO A 23 -21.61 41.05 -0.81
C PRO A 23 -20.25 40.59 -0.30
N ALA A 24 -19.89 41.08 0.89
CA ALA A 24 -18.63 40.75 1.55
C ALA A 24 -18.37 39.25 1.40
N HIS A 25 -17.18 38.89 0.91
CA HIS A 25 -16.75 37.51 0.73
C HIS A 25 -17.22 36.68 1.93
N ALA A 26 -18.11 35.71 1.69
CA ALA A 26 -18.45 34.72 2.71
C ALA A 26 -17.13 34.15 3.22
N GLN A 27 -16.85 34.34 4.52
CA GLN A 27 -15.67 33.76 5.15
C GLN A 27 -15.69 32.27 4.83
N ALA A 28 -14.66 31.80 4.11
CA ALA A 28 -14.49 30.38 3.86
C ALA A 28 -14.60 29.67 5.21
N PRO A 29 -15.40 28.59 5.33
CA PRO A 29 -15.59 27.93 6.61
C PRO A 29 -14.23 27.58 7.18
N LYS A 30 -13.97 27.99 8.42
CA LYS A 30 -12.74 27.66 9.12
C LYS A 30 -12.70 26.15 9.28
N LEU A 31 -12.00 25.47 8.37
CA LEU A 31 -11.83 24.03 8.43
C LEU A 31 -11.04 23.72 9.71
N ASN A 32 -11.59 22.85 10.56
CA ASN A 32 -10.89 22.36 11.75
C ASN A 32 -9.77 21.43 11.28
N TYR A 33 -8.59 21.97 11.06
CA TYR A 33 -7.37 21.22 10.73
C TYR A 33 -6.75 20.47 11.92
N GLY A 34 -7.47 20.39 13.05
CA GLY A 34 -6.92 19.81 14.28
C GLY A 34 -5.80 20.67 14.88
N LEU A 35 -5.02 20.06 15.78
CA LEU A 35 -3.86 20.70 16.39
C LEU A 35 -2.64 20.54 15.47
N ALA A 36 -1.98 21.65 15.14
CA ALA A 36 -0.76 21.64 14.32
C ALA A 36 0.50 21.22 15.10
N GLN A 37 0.39 21.07 16.42
CA GLN A 37 1.49 20.64 17.29
C GLN A 37 1.07 19.38 18.06
N PRO A 38 2.04 18.51 18.39
CA PRO A 38 1.78 17.37 19.26
C PRO A 38 1.15 17.83 20.59
N GLN A 39 0.21 17.04 21.09
CA GLN A 39 -0.39 17.26 22.40
C GLN A 39 0.71 17.23 23.49
N ASP A 40 0.58 18.11 24.49
CA ASP A 40 1.47 18.10 25.67
C ASP A 40 1.42 16.71 26.34
N PRO A 41 2.58 16.01 26.49
CA PRO A 41 2.63 14.70 27.13
C PRO A 41 1.98 14.63 28.51
N ALA A 42 2.00 15.72 29.28
CA ALA A 42 1.37 15.78 30.60
C ALA A 42 -0.16 15.66 30.55
N THR A 43 -0.77 15.95 29.39
CA THR A 43 -2.21 15.89 29.18
C THR A 43 -2.68 14.57 28.54
N LEU A 44 -1.74 13.69 28.18
CA LEU A 44 -2.09 12.38 27.62
C LEU A 44 -2.76 11.50 28.69
N PRO A 45 -3.73 10.66 28.29
CA PRO A 45 -4.35 9.73 29.22
C PRO A 45 -3.32 8.76 29.78
N GLN A 46 -3.48 8.36 31.05
CA GLN A 46 -2.63 7.37 31.71
C GLN A 46 -3.42 6.09 32.01
N ALA A 47 -2.79 4.94 31.76
CA ALA A 47 -3.39 3.65 32.03
C ALA A 47 -3.29 3.32 33.53
N GLN A 48 -4.39 2.86 34.12
CA GLN A 48 -4.40 2.36 35.50
C GLN A 48 -4.03 0.87 35.57
N ALA A 49 -4.16 0.15 34.46
CA ALA A 49 -3.84 -1.28 34.38
C ALA A 49 -2.33 -1.52 34.20
N PRO A 50 -1.79 -2.64 34.72
CA PRO A 50 -0.40 -3.03 34.47
C PRO A 50 -0.11 -3.19 32.97
N SER A 51 1.04 -2.68 32.55
CA SER A 51 1.51 -2.83 31.17
C SER A 51 2.13 -4.21 30.96
N ILE A 52 1.58 -4.99 30.02
CA ILE A 52 2.24 -6.20 29.52
C ILE A 52 3.12 -5.78 28.33
N ALA A 53 4.42 -6.08 28.41
CA ALA A 53 5.33 -5.82 27.30
C ALA A 53 5.16 -6.91 26.23
N PRO A 54 5.01 -6.54 24.94
CA PRO A 54 4.97 -7.52 23.88
C PRO A 54 6.34 -8.21 23.76
N THR A 55 6.35 -9.51 23.48
CA THR A 55 7.58 -10.28 23.26
C THR A 55 7.64 -10.74 21.82
N ARG A 56 8.72 -10.38 21.12
CA ARG A 56 8.93 -10.72 19.71
C ARG A 56 8.91 -12.24 19.55
N ARG A 57 8.08 -12.72 18.63
CA ARG A 57 8.01 -14.12 18.23
C ARG A 57 9.16 -14.45 17.28
N ALA A 58 9.72 -15.64 17.42
CA ALA A 58 10.71 -16.14 16.48
C ALA A 58 10.06 -16.37 15.11
N LYS A 59 10.79 -16.06 14.05
CA LYS A 59 10.34 -16.30 12.69
C LYS A 59 10.24 -17.82 12.44
N VAL A 60 9.11 -18.25 11.89
CA VAL A 60 8.88 -19.63 11.46
C VAL A 60 9.18 -19.74 9.96
N PRO A 61 9.78 -20.85 9.48
CA PRO A 61 9.97 -21.07 8.05
C PRO A 61 8.67 -20.89 7.27
N PRO A 62 8.62 -19.99 6.26
CA PRO A 62 7.40 -19.71 5.53
C PRO A 62 6.94 -20.96 4.76
N ARG A 63 5.69 -21.35 4.96
CA ARG A 63 5.03 -22.40 4.17
C ARG A 63 4.04 -21.73 3.23
N THR A 64 4.32 -21.81 1.93
CA THR A 64 3.45 -21.23 0.92
C THR A 64 2.54 -22.30 0.34
N VAL A 65 1.25 -21.98 0.33
CA VAL A 65 0.20 -22.80 -0.26
C VAL A 65 -0.50 -21.94 -1.31
N LEU A 66 -0.57 -22.45 -2.54
CA LEU A 66 -1.45 -21.90 -3.56
C LEU A 66 -2.85 -22.46 -3.35
N ALA A 67 -3.70 -21.69 -2.68
CA ALA A 67 -5.09 -22.09 -2.50
C ALA A 67 -5.83 -21.91 -3.83
N ALA A 68 -6.32 -23.00 -4.41
CA ALA A 68 -7.11 -22.94 -5.64
C ALA A 68 -8.38 -22.09 -5.43
N ALA A 69 -8.74 -21.34 -6.46
CA ALA A 69 -9.94 -20.52 -6.55
C ALA A 69 -10.64 -20.80 -7.90
N PRO A 70 -11.88 -20.33 -8.09
CA PRO A 70 -12.60 -20.47 -9.35
C PRO A 70 -11.82 -19.95 -10.56
N ASP A 71 -12.22 -20.38 -11.76
CA ASP A 71 -11.69 -19.89 -13.04
C ASP A 71 -10.17 -20.08 -13.23
N GLY A 72 -9.61 -21.14 -12.62
CA GLY A 72 -8.19 -21.47 -12.73
C GLY A 72 -7.27 -20.53 -11.94
N GLN A 73 -7.82 -19.77 -10.99
CA GLN A 73 -7.07 -18.85 -10.16
C GLN A 73 -6.44 -19.55 -8.95
N PHE A 74 -5.37 -18.96 -8.42
CA PHE A 74 -4.74 -19.40 -7.18
C PHE A 74 -4.47 -18.19 -6.29
N ARG A 75 -4.77 -18.33 -5.00
CA ARG A 75 -4.55 -17.28 -4.00
C ARG A 75 -3.24 -17.51 -3.27
N LEU A 76 -2.45 -16.44 -3.17
CA LEU A 76 -1.20 -16.35 -2.43
C LEU A 76 -1.47 -15.68 -1.08
N THR A 77 -2.01 -16.41 -0.10
CA THR A 77 -2.33 -15.86 1.24
C THR A 77 -1.36 -16.31 2.33
N GLN A 78 -0.60 -17.38 2.11
CA GLN A 78 0.27 -17.98 3.13
C GLN A 78 1.76 -17.97 2.73
N GLY A 79 2.62 -17.81 3.73
CA GLY A 79 4.08 -17.82 3.56
C GLY A 79 4.69 -16.47 3.17
N TRP A 80 3.96 -15.38 3.38
CA TRP A 80 4.50 -14.03 3.21
C TRP A 80 5.46 -13.66 4.35
N GLU A 81 6.41 -12.81 4.00
CA GLU A 81 7.45 -12.28 4.86
C GLU A 81 7.49 -10.76 4.75
N LEU A 82 7.83 -10.08 5.84
CA LEU A 82 7.81 -8.61 5.95
C LEU A 82 9.12 -8.07 6.52
N ALA A 83 9.62 -6.96 5.97
CA ALA A 83 10.68 -6.16 6.57
C ALA A 83 10.52 -4.66 6.29
N ALA A 84 11.00 -3.83 7.20
CA ALA A 84 11.11 -2.40 6.95
C ALA A 84 12.16 -2.15 5.87
N ALA A 85 11.83 -1.36 4.84
CA ALA A 85 12.71 -1.26 3.68
C ALA A 85 14.01 -0.49 3.96
N ASN A 86 14.04 0.35 5.00
CA ASN A 86 15.27 1.01 5.47
C ASN A 86 16.26 0.04 6.13
N GLN A 87 15.81 -1.11 6.63
CA GLN A 87 16.66 -2.15 7.21
C GLN A 87 17.16 -3.16 6.16
N VAL A 88 16.72 -3.02 4.90
CA VAL A 88 17.06 -3.91 3.80
C VAL A 88 17.69 -3.06 2.68
N PRO A 89 19.01 -2.82 2.71
CA PRO A 89 19.72 -2.02 1.71
C PRO A 89 19.98 -2.83 0.42
N ALA A 90 18.95 -3.50 -0.10
CA ALA A 90 19.01 -4.31 -1.31
C ALA A 90 17.97 -3.82 -2.33
N ALA A 91 18.32 -3.93 -3.62
CA ALA A 91 17.38 -3.61 -4.70
C ALA A 91 16.26 -4.66 -4.78
N GLY A 92 15.07 -4.26 -5.26
CA GLY A 92 13.94 -5.17 -5.45
C GLY A 92 14.25 -6.36 -6.36
N ALA A 93 15.13 -6.18 -7.35
CA ALA A 93 15.65 -7.25 -8.20
C ALA A 93 16.50 -8.28 -7.42
N ALA A 94 17.21 -7.88 -6.37
CA ALA A 94 17.92 -8.83 -5.51
C ALA A 94 16.94 -9.56 -4.57
N ILE A 95 16.03 -8.82 -3.94
CA ILE A 95 15.05 -9.34 -2.97
C ILE A 95 14.12 -10.40 -3.59
N SER A 96 13.74 -10.19 -4.85
CA SER A 96 12.90 -11.11 -5.63
C SER A 96 13.66 -12.31 -6.23
N ARG A 97 14.87 -12.63 -5.75
CA ARG A 97 15.59 -13.86 -6.13
C ARG A 97 15.54 -14.90 -5.02
N ALA A 98 15.60 -16.17 -5.41
CA ALA A 98 15.58 -17.31 -4.50
C ALA A 98 16.80 -17.35 -3.55
N ALA A 99 17.94 -16.84 -3.99
CA ALA A 99 19.18 -16.78 -3.21
C ALA A 99 19.18 -15.67 -2.14
N PHE A 100 18.22 -14.74 -2.16
CA PHE A 100 18.14 -13.67 -1.18
C PHE A 100 17.76 -14.23 0.20
N SER A 101 18.57 -13.93 1.21
CA SER A 101 18.30 -14.30 2.60
C SER A 101 17.32 -13.33 3.25
N SER A 102 16.16 -13.85 3.66
CA SER A 102 15.17 -13.12 4.45
C SER A 102 15.19 -13.52 5.93
N ALA A 103 16.25 -14.16 6.44
CA ALA A 103 16.26 -14.80 7.76
C ALA A 103 15.87 -13.86 8.93
N SER A 104 16.24 -12.57 8.86
CA SER A 104 15.92 -11.57 9.88
C SER A 104 14.50 -10.98 9.78
N TRP A 105 13.75 -11.30 8.72
CA TRP A 105 12.43 -10.75 8.45
C TRP A 105 11.35 -11.33 9.38
N TYR A 106 10.19 -10.72 9.35
CA TYR A 106 8.99 -11.17 10.05
C TYR A 106 8.17 -12.11 9.18
N ASN A 107 7.41 -13.03 9.77
CA ASN A 107 6.26 -13.61 9.05
C ASN A 107 5.19 -12.52 8.87
N ALA A 108 4.49 -12.54 7.74
CA ALA A 108 3.53 -11.51 7.38
C ALA A 108 2.14 -12.09 7.13
N THR A 109 1.13 -11.34 7.55
CA THR A 109 -0.29 -11.67 7.38
C THR A 109 -0.81 -11.01 6.12
N VAL A 110 -1.32 -11.81 5.17
CA VAL A 110 -1.92 -11.37 3.91
C VAL A 110 -3.21 -12.15 3.65
N PRO A 111 -4.38 -11.49 3.49
CA PRO A 111 -4.59 -10.04 3.52
C PRO A 111 -4.37 -9.47 4.93
N GLY A 112 -3.85 -8.24 5.02
CA GLY A 112 -3.53 -7.59 6.28
C GLY A 112 -2.72 -6.32 6.09
N THR A 113 -2.37 -5.67 7.20
CA THR A 113 -1.48 -4.50 7.20
C THR A 113 -0.10 -4.85 7.76
N VAL A 114 0.84 -3.92 7.62
CA VAL A 114 2.12 -3.97 8.32
C VAL A 114 1.90 -4.10 9.83
N LEU A 115 0.98 -3.29 10.38
CA LEU A 115 0.70 -3.28 11.81
C LEU A 115 0.14 -4.64 12.28
N THR A 116 -0.81 -5.22 11.53
CA THR A 116 -1.35 -6.56 11.81
C THR A 116 -0.21 -7.57 11.92
N SER A 117 0.69 -7.59 10.95
CA SER A 117 1.84 -8.52 10.95
C SER A 117 2.74 -8.28 12.16
N LEU A 118 3.02 -7.02 12.53
CA LEU A 118 3.90 -6.72 13.67
C LEU A 118 3.25 -7.04 15.02
N ILE A 119 1.92 -6.94 15.15
CA ILE A 119 1.17 -7.41 16.33
C ILE A 119 1.22 -8.95 16.40
N ASP A 120 0.95 -9.64 15.28
CA ASP A 120 0.99 -11.11 15.21
C ASP A 120 2.38 -11.65 15.57
N GLN A 121 3.44 -10.90 15.25
CA GLN A 121 4.83 -11.21 15.58
C GLN A 121 5.27 -10.70 16.97
N GLY A 122 4.35 -10.14 17.76
CA GLY A 122 4.63 -9.69 19.13
C GLY A 122 5.60 -8.52 19.22
N VAL A 123 5.69 -7.68 18.18
CA VAL A 123 6.47 -6.43 18.21
C VAL A 123 5.68 -5.33 18.91
N TYR A 124 4.36 -5.27 18.66
CA TYR A 124 3.46 -4.32 19.29
C TYR A 124 2.35 -5.03 20.05
N PRO A 125 1.83 -4.41 21.13
CA PRO A 125 0.70 -4.95 21.86
C PRO A 125 -0.61 -4.78 21.06
N ASP A 126 -1.66 -5.49 21.47
CA ASP A 126 -2.99 -5.35 20.88
C ASP A 126 -3.51 -3.91 21.08
N PRO A 127 -3.75 -3.14 20.00
CA PRO A 127 -4.21 -1.76 20.07
C PRO A 127 -5.61 -1.60 20.66
N TYR A 128 -6.44 -2.65 20.68
CA TYR A 128 -7.79 -2.61 21.23
C TYR A 128 -7.83 -2.64 22.76
N ILE A 129 -6.70 -2.88 23.43
CA ILE A 129 -6.62 -2.98 24.88
C ILE A 129 -6.08 -1.68 25.49
N GLY A 130 -6.93 -0.98 26.25
CA GLY A 130 -6.55 0.21 27.02
C GLY A 130 -5.88 1.29 26.17
N LEU A 131 -4.68 1.71 26.58
CA LEU A 131 -3.89 2.74 25.88
C LEU A 131 -2.75 2.17 25.04
N ASN A 132 -2.79 0.88 24.70
CA ASN A 132 -1.74 0.23 23.91
C ASN A 132 -1.49 0.89 22.56
N ASN A 133 -2.53 1.49 21.96
CA ASN A 133 -2.40 2.21 20.70
C ASN A 133 -1.39 3.39 20.78
N LEU A 134 -1.23 4.03 21.95
CA LEU A 134 -0.24 5.10 22.16
C LEU A 134 1.22 4.60 22.12
N ARG A 135 1.43 3.28 22.20
CA ARG A 135 2.75 2.64 22.15
C ARG A 135 3.17 2.26 20.73
N ILE A 136 2.29 2.45 19.75
CA ILE A 136 2.52 2.12 18.35
C ILE A 136 2.92 3.41 17.63
N PRO A 137 4.15 3.51 17.12
CA PRO A 137 4.60 4.74 16.49
C PRO A 137 3.93 4.92 15.12
N ASP A 138 3.52 6.15 14.83
CA ASP A 138 2.92 6.52 13.53
C ASP A 138 3.92 6.42 12.37
N THR A 139 5.22 6.41 12.67
CA THR A 139 6.33 6.23 11.70
C THR A 139 6.20 4.94 10.89
N LEU A 140 5.49 3.92 11.38
CA LEU A 140 5.16 2.70 10.62
C LEU A 140 4.45 3.03 9.30
N ALA A 141 3.57 4.04 9.30
CA ALA A 141 2.80 4.48 8.15
C ALA A 141 3.53 5.50 7.26
N ARG A 142 4.74 5.94 7.66
CA ARG A 142 5.52 6.98 6.98
C ARG A 142 6.80 6.45 6.32
N GLN A 143 6.97 5.12 6.26
CA GLN A 143 8.15 4.49 5.68
C GLN A 143 7.77 3.36 4.72
N PRO A 144 8.66 3.02 3.76
CA PRO A 144 8.47 1.89 2.88
C PRO A 144 8.64 0.53 3.58
N TRP A 145 7.91 -0.46 3.08
CA TRP A 145 7.95 -1.84 3.58
C TRP A 145 8.13 -2.84 2.44
N TRP A 146 8.86 -3.91 2.69
CA TRP A 146 8.97 -5.03 1.78
C TRP A 146 8.06 -6.17 2.22
N TYR A 147 7.23 -6.63 1.29
CA TYR A 147 6.58 -7.94 1.35
C TYR A 147 7.29 -8.88 0.38
N ARG A 148 7.49 -10.13 0.80
CA ARG A 148 8.13 -11.16 -0.02
C ARG A 148 7.42 -12.50 0.15
N ILE A 149 7.31 -13.27 -0.93
CA ILE A 149 6.80 -14.64 -0.90
C ILE A 149 7.53 -15.49 -1.92
N ARG A 150 7.76 -16.76 -1.58
CA ARG A 150 8.30 -17.79 -2.48
C ARG A 150 7.21 -18.82 -2.74
N PHE A 151 6.92 -19.12 -4.00
CA PHE A 151 5.86 -20.05 -4.38
C PHE A 151 6.25 -20.90 -5.58
N ARG A 152 5.60 -22.04 -5.75
CA ARG A 152 5.68 -22.87 -6.95
C ARG A 152 4.34 -22.86 -7.62
N VAL A 153 4.33 -22.66 -8.94
CA VAL A 153 3.11 -22.82 -9.72
C VAL A 153 2.81 -24.33 -9.87
N PRO A 154 1.53 -24.74 -9.96
CA PRO A 154 1.20 -26.08 -10.42
C PRO A 154 1.86 -26.32 -11.79
N ALA A 155 2.06 -27.57 -12.19
CA ALA A 155 2.66 -27.93 -13.47
C ALA A 155 1.87 -27.28 -14.64
N ALA A 156 2.22 -26.05 -14.97
CA ALA A 156 1.61 -25.27 -16.03
C ALA A 156 2.08 -25.87 -17.35
N ARG A 157 1.16 -26.06 -18.29
CA ARG A 157 1.57 -26.47 -19.63
C ARG A 157 2.40 -25.33 -20.22
N ARG A 158 3.56 -25.63 -20.81
CA ARG A 158 4.33 -24.66 -21.61
C ARG A 158 3.37 -23.98 -22.59
N GLY A 159 3.38 -22.65 -22.63
CA GLY A 159 2.55 -21.84 -23.53
C GLY A 159 1.21 -21.37 -22.95
N GLN A 160 0.91 -21.60 -21.66
CA GLN A 160 -0.25 -20.99 -21.02
C GLN A 160 0.04 -19.56 -20.54
N SER A 161 -0.93 -18.67 -20.75
CA SER A 161 -0.88 -17.31 -20.22
C SER A 161 -1.07 -17.33 -18.69
N ALA A 162 -0.26 -16.55 -17.98
CA ALA A 162 -0.34 -16.41 -16.54
C ALA A 162 -0.31 -14.93 -16.15
N TRP A 163 -1.21 -14.56 -15.25
CA TRP A 163 -1.36 -13.19 -14.77
C TRP A 163 -1.20 -13.14 -13.25
N LEU A 164 -0.51 -12.12 -12.76
CA LEU A 164 -0.47 -11.77 -11.35
C LEU A 164 -1.48 -10.66 -11.08
N LEU A 165 -2.43 -10.94 -10.18
CA LEU A 165 -3.51 -10.03 -9.82
C LEU A 165 -3.35 -9.58 -8.37
N PHE A 166 -3.37 -8.27 -8.16
CA PHE A 166 -3.48 -7.63 -6.85
C PHE A 166 -4.87 -7.01 -6.73
N GLU A 167 -5.67 -7.51 -5.78
CA GLU A 167 -7.02 -6.98 -5.53
C GLU A 167 -6.99 -5.62 -4.82
N GLY A 168 -5.93 -5.33 -4.06
CA GLY A 168 -5.73 -4.04 -3.40
C GLY A 168 -4.33 -3.90 -2.79
N ILE A 169 -3.84 -2.66 -2.78
CA ILE A 169 -2.58 -2.25 -2.18
C ILE A 169 -2.79 -0.88 -1.56
N ASN A 170 -2.32 -0.65 -0.33
CA ASN A 170 -2.38 0.67 0.30
C ASN A 170 -0.96 1.22 0.57
N TYR A 171 -0.50 2.33 0.00
CA TYR A 171 -1.14 3.15 -1.06
C TYR A 171 -0.54 2.92 -2.44
N GLN A 172 0.79 2.76 -2.52
CA GLN A 172 1.51 2.51 -3.76
C GLN A 172 2.42 1.30 -3.59
N ALA A 173 2.66 0.56 -4.66
CA ALA A 173 3.65 -0.50 -4.68
C ALA A 173 4.52 -0.48 -5.93
N ASP A 174 5.78 -0.88 -5.77
CA ASP A 174 6.60 -1.41 -6.85
C ASP A 174 6.65 -2.95 -6.73
N VAL A 175 6.57 -3.66 -7.86
CA VAL A 175 6.44 -5.13 -7.88
C VAL A 175 7.56 -5.76 -8.70
N TRP A 176 8.17 -6.83 -8.18
CA TRP A 176 9.20 -7.63 -8.86
C TRP A 176 8.93 -9.12 -8.75
N LEU A 177 9.20 -9.86 -9.82
CA LEU A 177 9.15 -11.32 -9.87
C LEU A 177 10.49 -11.85 -10.41
N ASN A 178 11.11 -12.79 -9.69
CA ASN A 178 12.32 -13.49 -10.15
C ASN A 178 13.47 -12.55 -10.58
N GLY A 179 13.62 -11.41 -9.91
CA GLY A 179 14.62 -10.40 -10.23
C GLY A 179 14.23 -9.39 -11.30
N GLN A 180 13.05 -9.52 -11.92
CA GLN A 180 12.55 -8.62 -12.96
C GLN A 180 11.45 -7.71 -12.41
N ARG A 181 11.50 -6.41 -12.72
CA ARG A 181 10.44 -5.46 -12.33
C ARG A 181 9.20 -5.67 -13.19
N LEU A 182 8.05 -5.87 -12.55
CA LEU A 182 6.75 -5.96 -13.23
C LEU A 182 6.16 -4.58 -13.51
N GLY A 183 6.21 -3.69 -12.51
CA GLY A 183 5.69 -2.33 -12.64
C GLY A 183 5.27 -1.74 -11.30
N THR A 184 4.34 -0.80 -11.35
CA THR A 184 3.83 -0.06 -10.19
C THR A 184 2.32 -0.14 -10.09
N ILE A 185 1.83 -0.15 -8.85
CA ILE A 185 0.41 0.05 -8.51
C ILE A 185 0.33 1.34 -7.70
N LYS A 186 -0.59 2.25 -8.03
CA LYS A 186 -0.77 3.51 -7.29
C LYS A 186 -2.25 3.77 -7.05
N GLY A 187 -2.66 3.80 -5.78
CA GLY A 187 -4.04 4.07 -5.36
C GLY A 187 -4.63 2.90 -4.56
N ALA A 188 -5.22 3.21 -3.39
CA ALA A 188 -5.77 2.23 -2.45
C ALA A 188 -6.84 1.28 -3.06
N PHE A 189 -7.57 1.73 -4.08
CA PHE A 189 -8.66 0.99 -4.73
C PHE A 189 -8.29 0.52 -6.16
N ARG A 190 -7.03 0.65 -6.55
CA ARG A 190 -6.57 0.24 -7.89
C ARG A 190 -6.12 -1.21 -7.83
N ARG A 191 -6.62 -2.00 -8.78
CA ARG A 191 -6.11 -3.35 -9.02
C ARG A 191 -4.80 -3.28 -9.78
N GLY A 192 -3.89 -4.18 -9.44
CA GLY A 192 -2.65 -4.40 -10.18
C GLY A 192 -2.76 -5.66 -11.00
N GLU A 193 -2.47 -5.58 -12.30
CA GLU A 193 -2.54 -6.72 -13.21
C GLU A 193 -1.26 -6.77 -14.02
N PHE A 194 -0.55 -7.90 -13.98
CA PHE A 194 0.71 -8.07 -14.68
C PHE A 194 0.73 -9.41 -15.42
N ASP A 195 1.03 -9.38 -16.72
CA ASP A 195 1.38 -10.58 -17.47
C ASP A 195 2.75 -11.10 -16.98
N ILE A 196 2.74 -12.31 -16.44
CA ILE A 196 3.93 -13.00 -15.91
C ILE A 196 4.29 -14.25 -16.72
N SER A 197 3.63 -14.50 -17.86
CA SER A 197 3.74 -15.72 -18.65
C SER A 197 5.20 -16.05 -19.00
N GLN A 198 5.98 -15.04 -19.40
CA GLN A 198 7.39 -15.20 -19.79
C GLN A 198 8.38 -15.05 -18.61
N ARG A 199 7.88 -14.80 -17.40
CA ARG A 199 8.68 -14.46 -16.22
C ARG A 199 8.62 -15.54 -15.14
N LEU A 200 7.67 -16.47 -15.26
CA LEU A 200 7.53 -17.62 -14.38
C LEU A 200 8.63 -18.65 -14.62
N ASN A 201 9.19 -19.16 -13.54
CA ASN A 201 9.92 -20.40 -13.53
C ASN A 201 8.93 -21.57 -13.36
N ALA A 202 8.53 -22.19 -14.47
CA ALA A 202 7.55 -23.28 -14.47
C ALA A 202 8.07 -24.57 -13.80
N ALA A 203 9.39 -24.77 -13.74
CA ALA A 203 10.00 -25.98 -13.21
C ALA A 203 10.47 -25.84 -11.75
N GLY A 204 10.25 -24.68 -11.12
CA GLY A 204 10.83 -24.40 -9.82
C GLY A 204 10.16 -23.27 -9.06
N ASP A 205 10.95 -22.68 -8.18
CA ASP A 205 10.49 -21.62 -7.30
C ASP A 205 10.43 -20.28 -8.01
N ASN A 206 9.37 -19.55 -7.69
CA ASN A 206 9.13 -18.17 -8.06
C ASN A 206 9.17 -17.32 -6.81
N VAL A 207 9.79 -16.14 -6.88
CA VAL A 207 9.89 -15.22 -5.75
C VAL A 207 9.33 -13.87 -6.16
N LEU A 208 8.27 -13.46 -5.47
CA LEU A 208 7.63 -12.17 -5.62
C LEU A 208 8.13 -11.26 -4.49
N ALA A 209 8.54 -10.04 -4.84
CA ALA A 209 8.83 -8.97 -3.90
C ALA A 209 7.97 -7.76 -4.23
N VAL A 210 7.36 -7.16 -3.21
CA VAL A 210 6.47 -6.02 -3.31
C VAL A 210 6.96 -4.96 -2.34
N ARG A 211 7.36 -3.80 -2.85
CA ARG A 211 7.71 -2.64 -2.03
C ARG A 211 6.49 -1.78 -1.86
N ILE A 212 5.92 -1.75 -0.66
CA ILE A 212 4.83 -0.86 -0.31
C ILE A 212 5.41 0.50 0.06
N LEU A 213 4.83 1.55 -0.50
CA LEU A 213 5.22 2.94 -0.29
C LEU A 213 4.08 3.67 0.46
N PRO A 214 4.43 4.53 1.44
CA PRO A 214 3.46 5.35 2.12
C PRO A 214 2.83 6.36 1.15
N PRO A 215 1.64 6.90 1.46
CA PRO A 215 1.09 8.02 0.69
C PRO A 215 2.06 9.22 0.72
N PRO A 216 2.18 10.00 -0.36
CA PRO A 216 3.12 11.11 -0.45
C PRO A 216 2.77 12.28 0.50
N HIS A 217 1.48 12.41 0.84
CA HIS A 217 0.96 13.40 1.76
C HIS A 217 0.14 12.70 2.84
N PRO A 218 0.80 12.04 3.82
CA PRO A 218 0.10 11.61 5.03
C PRO A 218 -0.33 12.92 5.72
N GLY A 219 -1.63 13.18 5.78
CA GLY A 219 -2.18 14.43 6.31
C GLY A 219 -1.44 14.88 7.59
N VAL A 220 -1.17 16.19 7.63
CA VAL A 220 -0.69 16.89 8.83
C VAL A 220 -1.82 17.01 9.83
#